data_AF-A0A7S0LET3-F1
#
_entry.id   AF-A0A7S0LET3-F1
#
_cell.length_a   1.000
_cell.length_b   1.000
_cell.length_c   1.000
_cell.angle_alpha   90.00
_cell.angle_beta   90.00
_cell.angle_gamma   90.00
#
_symmetry.space_group_name_H-M   'P 1'
#
loop_
_entity.id
_entity.type
_entity.pdbx_description
1 polymer ?
#
loop_
_entity_poly.entity_id
_entity_poly.type
_entity_poly.pdbx_seq_one_letter_code
_entity_poly.pdbx_strand_id
1 'polypeptide(L)'
;MHAEMRSDPEGLTWAGKLHLCDLAGSERIAQTGATGERLREAQHINKSLSALEQVMLALQQKQQQQPTPQNPQPPQPAGHSAAHEVHVPYRNSKLTLLLSDALGAKGVCAQTMLLLHV
;
A
#
# COMPACT_ATOMS: atom_id res chain seq x y z
N MET A 1 -13.11 5.86 9.60
CA MET A 1 -13.34 6.72 10.77
C MET A 1 -12.44 7.94 10.65
N HIS A 2 -12.99 9.16 10.74
CA HIS A 2 -12.23 10.40 10.77
C HIS A 2 -12.24 10.93 12.20
N ALA A 3 -11.06 11.19 12.76
CA ALA A 3 -10.90 11.78 14.08
C ALA A 3 -10.13 13.08 13.94
N GLU A 4 -10.74 14.19 14.38
CA GLU A 4 -10.10 15.49 14.48
C GLU A 4 -9.86 15.78 15.97
N MET A 5 -8.60 15.98 16.35
CA MET A 5 -8.24 16.35 17.72
C MET A 5 -8.07 17.87 17.80
N ARG A 6 -8.68 18.47 18.82
CA ARG A 6 -8.64 19.93 19.03
C ARG A 6 -7.21 20.42 19.23
N SER A 7 -7.01 21.67 18.80
CA SER A 7 -5.73 22.33 18.73
C SER A 7 -5.00 22.36 20.07
N ASP A 8 -3.69 22.16 20.05
CA ASP A 8 -2.83 22.38 21.22
C ASP A 8 -2.75 23.89 21.57
N PRO A 9 -2.13 24.29 22.68
CA PRO A 9 -1.99 25.69 23.06
C PRO A 9 -1.26 26.56 22.01
N GLU A 10 -0.54 25.94 21.07
CA GLU A 10 0.18 26.59 19.98
C GLU A 10 -0.65 26.68 18.68
N GLY A 11 -1.87 26.12 18.68
CA GLY A 11 -2.79 26.14 17.55
C GLY A 11 -2.60 24.99 16.56
N LEU A 12 -1.72 24.01 16.82
CA LEU A 12 -1.55 22.85 15.96
C LEU A 12 -2.76 21.91 16.07
N THR A 13 -3.38 21.60 14.93
CA THR A 13 -4.51 20.68 14.84
C THR A 13 -4.07 19.35 14.25
N TRP A 14 -4.43 18.24 14.90
CA TRP A 14 -4.07 16.90 14.48
C TRP A 14 -5.32 16.17 13.96
N ALA A 15 -5.23 15.61 12.75
CA ALA A 15 -6.30 14.81 12.17
C ALA A 15 -5.79 13.40 11.83
N GLY A 16 -6.57 12.38 12.19
CA GLY A 16 -6.29 10.98 11.95
C GLY A 16 -7.41 10.30 11.17
N LYS A 17 -7.05 9.42 10.24
CA LYS A 17 -8.00 8.54 9.55
C LYS A 17 -7.70 7.09 9.87
N LEU A 18 -8.69 6.38 10.40
CA LEU A 18 -8.62 4.94 10.62
C LEU A 18 -9.49 4.21 9.59
N HIS A 19 -8.88 3.30 8.87
CA HIS A 19 -9.54 2.38 7.94
C HIS A 19 -9.52 0.98 8.55
N LEU A 20 -10.70 0.43 8.84
CA LEU A 20 -10.88 -0.96 9.22
C LEU A 20 -11.53 -1.66 8.03
N CYS A 21 -10.82 -2.61 7.43
CA CYS A 21 -11.26 -3.30 6.23
C CYS A 21 -11.33 -4.80 6.50
N ASP A 22 -12.51 -5.37 6.29
CA ASP A 22 -12.69 -6.82 6.21
C ASP A 22 -12.49 -7.23 4.74
N LEU A 23 -11.50 -8.09 4.50
CA LEU A 23 -11.12 -8.51 3.16
C LEU A 23 -11.71 -9.89 2.88
N ALA A 24 -12.14 -10.10 1.64
CA ALA A 24 -12.54 -11.42 1.18
C ALA A 24 -11.39 -12.42 1.32
N GLY A 25 -11.75 -13.72 1.37
CA GLY A 25 -10.80 -14.80 1.51
C GLY A 25 -9.74 -14.79 0.40
N SER A 26 -8.49 -15.10 0.78
CA SER A 26 -7.33 -15.13 -0.10
C SER A 26 -7.05 -16.52 -0.68
N GLU A 27 -8.02 -17.43 -0.64
CA GLU A 27 -7.87 -18.79 -1.12
C GLU A 27 -7.59 -18.85 -2.62
N ARG A 28 -6.88 -19.90 -3.03
CA ARG A 28 -6.58 -20.12 -4.44
C ARG A 28 -7.84 -20.58 -5.14
N ILE A 29 -8.24 -19.87 -6.20
CA ILE A 29 -9.40 -20.23 -7.05
C ILE A 29 -9.37 -21.71 -7.47
N ALA A 30 -8.19 -22.23 -7.79
CA ALA A 30 -7.99 -23.63 -8.17
C ALA A 30 -8.49 -24.66 -7.13
N GLN A 31 -8.60 -24.26 -5.86
CA GLN A 31 -9.05 -25.12 -4.75
C GLN A 31 -10.57 -25.01 -4.50
N THR A 32 -11.25 -24.06 -5.15
CA THR A 32 -12.66 -23.75 -4.86
C THR A 32 -13.66 -24.59 -5.65
N GLY A 33 -13.24 -25.20 -6.77
CA GLY A 33 -14.14 -25.89 -7.70
C GLY A 33 -15.21 -24.98 -8.33
N ALA A 34 -15.09 -23.65 -8.19
CA ALA A 34 -16.08 -22.69 -8.66
C ALA A 34 -16.18 -22.68 -10.19
N THR A 35 -17.40 -22.55 -10.71
CA THR A 35 -17.70 -22.47 -12.15
C THR A 35 -18.63 -21.27 -12.45
N GLY A 36 -18.74 -20.90 -13.73
CA GLY A 36 -19.65 -19.85 -14.18
C GLY A 36 -19.42 -18.49 -13.49
N GLU A 37 -20.49 -17.88 -12.99
CA GLU A 37 -20.43 -16.60 -12.27
C GLU A 37 -19.59 -16.67 -10.99
N ARG A 38 -19.63 -17.79 -10.27
CA ARG A 38 -18.85 -17.96 -9.04
C ARG A 38 -17.34 -17.94 -9.32
N LEU A 39 -16.92 -18.50 -10.46
CA LEU A 39 -15.54 -18.43 -10.91
C LEU A 39 -15.13 -16.98 -11.24
N ARG A 40 -16.00 -16.22 -11.92
CA ARG A 40 -15.75 -14.81 -12.24
C ARG A 40 -15.64 -13.95 -10.99
N GLU A 41 -16.50 -14.18 -10.01
CA GLU A 41 -16.44 -13.52 -8.70
C GLU A 41 -15.11 -13.83 -8.00
N ALA A 42 -14.73 -15.10 -7.90
CA ALA A 42 -13.49 -15.53 -7.28
C ALA A 42 -12.24 -14.94 -7.99
N GLN A 43 -12.27 -14.83 -9.32
CA GLN A 43 -11.24 -14.13 -10.09
C GLN A 43 -11.10 -12.66 -9.72
N HIS A 44 -12.22 -11.96 -9.52
CA HIS A 44 -12.20 -10.56 -9.11
C HIS A 44 -11.70 -10.37 -7.68
N ILE A 45 -12.09 -11.25 -6.75
CA ILE A 45 -11.57 -11.27 -5.37
C ILE A 45 -10.04 -11.37 -5.41
N ASN A 46 -9.50 -12.42 -6.03
CA ASN A 46 -8.06 -12.64 -6.07
C ASN A 46 -7.33 -11.52 -6.80
N LYS A 47 -7.90 -10.97 -7.89
CA LYS A 47 -7.31 -9.81 -8.58
C LYS A 47 -7.12 -8.62 -7.64
N SER A 48 -8.12 -8.30 -6.83
CA SER A 48 -8.03 -7.17 -5.89
C SER A 48 -7.04 -7.41 -4.76
N LEU A 49 -6.96 -8.65 -4.24
CA LEU A 49 -6.01 -9.04 -3.20
C LEU A 49 -4.56 -9.08 -3.72
N SER A 50 -4.34 -9.62 -4.92
CA SER A 50 -3.01 -9.59 -5.56
C SER A 50 -2.56 -8.17 -5.88
N ALA A 51 -3.46 -7.27 -6.28
CA ALA A 51 -3.11 -5.87 -6.46
C ALA A 51 -2.70 -5.20 -5.13
N LEU A 52 -3.37 -5.55 -4.02
CA LEU A 52 -2.98 -5.07 -2.69
C LEU A 52 -1.59 -5.57 -2.28
N GLU A 53 -1.28 -6.84 -2.51
CA GLU A 53 0.05 -7.41 -2.30
C GLU A 53 1.12 -6.66 -3.12
N GLN A 54 0.86 -6.43 -4.42
CA GLN A 54 1.77 -5.68 -5.29
C GLN A 54 2.06 -4.26 -4.78
N VAL A 55 1.04 -3.57 -4.26
CA VAL A 55 1.20 -2.24 -3.67
C VAL A 55 2.08 -2.29 -2.43
N MET A 56 1.85 -3.26 -1.53
CA MET A 56 2.66 -3.41 -0.31
C MET A 56 4.11 -3.71 -0.61
N LEU A 57 4.38 -4.63 -1.53
CA LEU A 57 5.74 -4.98 -1.94
C LEU A 57 6.47 -3.77 -2.57
N ALA A 58 5.79 -3.01 -3.43
CA ALA A 58 6.38 -1.81 -4.04
C ALA A 58 6.68 -0.72 -2.99
N LEU A 59 5.81 -0.57 -1.97
CA LEU A 59 6.05 0.37 -0.87
C LEU A 59 7.25 -0.03 -0.02
N GLN A 60 7.39 -1.32 0.29
CA GLN A 60 8.53 -1.85 1.02
C GLN A 60 9.84 -1.64 0.24
N GLN A 61 9.84 -1.85 -1.07
CA GLN A 61 10.99 -1.58 -1.94
C GLN A 61 11.35 -0.08 -1.97
N LYS A 62 10.34 0.80 -2.05
CA LYS A 62 10.55 2.25 -2.01
C LYS A 62 11.18 2.70 -0.70
N GLN A 63 10.81 2.08 0.43
CA GLN A 63 11.40 2.37 1.74
C GLN A 63 12.86 1.91 1.83
N GLN A 64 13.21 0.78 1.23
CA GLN A 64 14.59 0.25 1.23
C GLN A 64 15.56 1.04 0.33
N GLN A 65 15.05 1.75 -0.68
CA GLN A 65 15.86 2.56 -1.59
C GLN A 65 16.19 3.96 -1.04
N GLN A 66 15.72 4.33 0.15
CA GLN A 66 16.20 5.55 0.80
C GLN A 66 17.66 5.35 1.20
N PRO A 67 18.60 6.15 0.64
CA PRO A 67 20.00 6.04 1.00
C PRO A 67 20.15 6.35 2.48
N THR A 68 20.63 5.38 3.25
CA THR A 68 21.12 5.59 4.61
C THR A 68 22.20 6.68 4.55
N PRO A 69 22.24 7.63 5.50
CA PRO A 69 23.33 8.59 5.59
C PRO A 69 24.60 7.85 6.05
N GLN A 70 25.28 7.16 5.13
CA GLN A 70 26.61 6.64 5.34
C GLN A 70 27.59 7.58 4.66
N ASN A 71 28.45 8.20 5.48
CA ASN A 71 29.64 8.99 5.23
C ASN A 71 29.70 9.82 3.92
N PRO A 72 30.02 11.13 3.98
CA PRO A 72 30.20 11.96 2.79
C PRO A 72 31.44 11.49 2.01
N GLN A 73 31.25 10.54 1.10
CA GLN A 73 32.22 10.20 0.08
C GLN A 73 31.94 11.07 -1.14
N PRO A 74 32.96 11.71 -1.76
CA PRO A 74 32.75 12.54 -2.94
C PRO A 74 32.04 11.73 -4.03
N PRO A 75 31.07 12.34 -4.75
CA PRO A 75 30.29 11.65 -5.76
C PRO A 75 31.21 11.11 -6.85
N GLN A 76 31.32 9.78 -6.93
CA GLN A 76 31.88 9.12 -8.10
C GLN A 76 30.91 9.38 -9.27
N PRO A 77 31.41 9.55 -10.53
CA PRO A 77 30.55 9.82 -11.66
C PRO A 77 29.58 8.66 -11.86
N ALA A 78 28.32 8.87 -11.46
CA ALA A 78 27.24 7.93 -11.68
C ALA A 78 27.05 7.77 -13.19
N GLY A 79 27.17 6.55 -13.69
CA GLY A 79 26.66 6.21 -15.02
C GLY A 79 25.19 6.61 -15.13
N HIS A 80 24.74 6.92 -16.33
CA HIS A 80 23.40 7.41 -16.69
C HIS A 80 22.22 6.45 -16.39
N SER A 81 22.33 5.58 -15.39
CA SER A 81 21.21 4.78 -14.90
C SER A 81 20.31 5.69 -14.06
N ALA A 82 19.39 6.37 -14.74
CA ALA A 82 18.33 7.17 -14.14
C ALA A 82 17.73 6.39 -12.94
N ALA A 83 17.73 6.99 -11.76
CA ALA A 83 17.09 6.44 -10.58
C ALA A 83 15.62 6.18 -10.93
N HIS A 84 15.29 4.92 -11.23
CA HIS A 84 13.94 4.54 -11.62
C HIS A 84 13.08 4.56 -10.36
N GLU A 85 12.35 5.67 -10.17
CA GLU A 85 11.42 5.82 -9.06
C GLU A 85 10.50 4.59 -8.99
N VAL A 86 10.42 3.95 -7.83
CA VAL A 86 9.57 2.77 -7.64
C VAL A 86 8.11 3.21 -7.78
N HIS A 87 7.53 2.91 -8.94
CA HIS A 87 6.12 3.16 -9.21
C HIS A 87 5.24 2.18 -8.40
N VAL A 88 4.39 2.73 -7.55
CA VAL A 88 3.45 1.94 -6.73
C VAL A 88 2.09 1.84 -7.44
N PRO A 89 1.61 0.63 -7.80
CA PRO A 89 0.49 0.46 -8.71
C PRO A 89 -0.88 0.54 -8.03
N TYR A 90 -1.18 1.63 -7.31
CA TYR A 90 -2.45 1.83 -6.60
C TYR A 90 -3.70 1.68 -7.48
N ARG A 91 -3.56 1.91 -8.80
CA ARG A 91 -4.68 1.88 -9.77
C ARG A 91 -5.02 0.48 -10.30
N ASN A 92 -4.27 -0.57 -9.96
CA ASN A 92 -4.51 -1.92 -10.47
C ASN A 92 -5.83 -2.55 -9.97
N SER A 93 -6.41 -2.03 -8.88
CA SER A 93 -7.73 -2.44 -8.40
C SER A 93 -8.49 -1.26 -7.79
N LYS A 94 -9.83 -1.39 -7.68
CA LYS A 94 -10.65 -0.42 -6.96
C LYS A 94 -10.29 -0.37 -5.47
N LEU A 95 -9.97 -1.52 -4.87
CA LEU A 95 -9.59 -1.64 -3.45
C LEU A 95 -8.34 -0.80 -3.16
N THR A 96 -7.26 -1.02 -3.90
CA THR A 96 -5.99 -0.29 -3.73
C THR A 96 -6.10 1.19 -4.08
N LEU A 97 -7.00 1.55 -5.00
CA LEU A 97 -7.27 2.95 -5.32
C LEU A 97 -7.99 3.66 -4.18
N LEU A 98 -9.03 3.03 -3.63
CA LEU A 98 -9.80 3.56 -2.50
C LEU A 98 -8.94 3.67 -1.23
N LEU A 99 -8.06 2.70 -1.01
CA LEU A 99 -7.15 2.66 0.14
C LEU A 99 -5.82 3.39 -0.11
N SER A 100 -5.61 4.00 -1.27
CA SER A 100 -4.33 4.64 -1.63
C SER A 100 -3.82 5.63 -0.57
N ASP A 101 -4.71 6.41 0.04
CA ASP A 101 -4.39 7.34 1.14
C ASP A 101 -3.86 6.58 2.38
N ALA A 102 -4.56 5.51 2.78
CA ALA A 102 -4.20 4.65 3.90
C ALA A 102 -2.94 3.80 3.64
N LEU A 103 -2.58 3.61 2.36
CA LEU A 103 -1.41 2.89 1.89
C LEU A 103 -0.23 3.83 1.56
N GLY A 104 -0.30 5.11 1.93
CA GLY A 104 0.84 6.04 1.83
C GLY A 104 1.01 6.76 0.49
N ALA A 105 0.02 6.77 -0.41
CA ALA A 105 0.12 7.43 -1.72
C ALA A 105 0.24 8.97 -1.64
N LYS A 106 -0.15 9.59 -0.52
CA LYS A 106 -0.26 11.06 -0.38
C LYS A 106 0.69 11.67 0.65
N GLY A 107 1.71 10.95 1.11
CA GLY A 107 2.71 11.49 2.05
C GLY A 107 2.17 11.77 3.47
N VAL A 108 0.92 11.39 3.76
CA VAL A 108 0.41 11.31 5.13
C VAL A 108 1.16 10.18 5.82
N CYS A 109 1.58 10.39 7.08
CA CYS A 109 2.14 9.30 7.89
C CYS A 109 1.05 8.23 8.06
N ALA A 110 1.19 7.14 7.31
CA ALA A 110 0.22 6.07 7.25
C ALA A 110 0.88 4.80 7.78
N GLN A 111 0.26 4.17 8.77
CA GLN A 111 0.64 2.87 9.26
C GLN A 111 -0.43 1.88 8.85
N THR A 112 -0.09 0.95 7.95
CA THR A 112 -0.99 -0.14 7.57
C THR A 112 -0.60 -1.42 8.31
N MET A 113 -1.58 -2.08 8.91
CA MET A 113 -1.42 -3.39 9.55
C MET A 113 -2.32 -4.40 8.85
N LEU A 114 -1.76 -5.53 8.42
CA LEU A 114 -2.52 -6.67 7.90
C LEU A 114 -2.68 -7.70 9.02
N LEU A 115 -3.92 -8.03 9.34
CA LEU A 115 -4.26 -9.12 10.26
C LEU A 115 -4.62 -10.34 9.42
N LEU A 116 -3.76 -11.35 9.47
CA LEU A 116 -4.01 -12.64 8.81
C LEU A 116 -4.74 -13.56 9.79
N HIS A 117 -5.90 -14.05 9.37
CA HIS A 117 -6.56 -15.17 10.01
C HIS A 117 -6.12 -16.44 9.29
N VAL A 118 -5.61 -17.41 10.06
CA VAL A 118 -5.16 -18.72 9.58
C VAL A 118 -6.14 -19.79 10.03
#